data_AF-A0A9W3ABF8-F1
#
_entry.id   AF-A0A9W3ABF8-F1
#
_cell.length_a   1.000
_cell.length_b   1.000
_cell.length_c   1.000
_cell.angle_alpha   90.00
_cell.angle_beta   90.00
_cell.angle_gamma   90.00
#
_symmetry.space_group_name_H-M   'P 1'
#
loop_
_entity.id
_entity.type
_entity.pdbx_description
1 polymer ?
#
loop_
_entity_poly.entity_id
_entity_poly.type
_entity_poly.pdbx_seq_one_letter_code
_entity_poly.pdbx_strand_id
1 'polypeptide(L)'
;MKHENRDRQKHFFLEGRGLGSTSFSYDDTSDTGEPIYTVLDISKTIVSNVTIIATFDDGAGKYVTLCEVEIYGECPPGTCNSDCRTCPHICQNNCHLDDGSCNEVCFGSMDPPDCRTACPAGQWGVNCTNICSVNCYGQSCDKITGVCDKACQGFSDPPSCTMGML
;
A
#
# COMPACT_ATOMS: atom_id res chain seq x y z
N MET A 1 -16.44 -21.97 3.37
CA MET A 1 -17.52 -21.54 4.28
C MET A 1 -17.14 -20.15 4.76
N LYS A 2 -17.92 -19.10 4.47
CA LYS A 2 -17.67 -17.76 5.02
C LYS A 2 -18.04 -17.82 6.50
N HIS A 3 -17.07 -17.64 7.39
CA HIS A 3 -17.37 -17.34 8.79
C HIS A 3 -18.01 -15.96 8.82
N GLU A 4 -19.33 -15.88 8.95
CA GLU A 4 -19.98 -14.67 9.46
C GLU A 4 -19.50 -14.47 10.89
N ASN A 5 -18.51 -13.58 11.07
CA ASN A 5 -18.11 -13.13 12.39
C ASN A 5 -19.24 -12.28 12.95
N ARG A 6 -20.03 -12.86 13.86
CA ARG A 6 -21.15 -12.19 14.54
C ARG A 6 -20.70 -11.00 15.39
N ASP A 7 -19.40 -10.90 15.66
CA ASP A 7 -18.77 -9.86 16.48
C ASP A 7 -18.27 -8.66 15.65
N ARG A 8 -18.53 -8.63 14.34
CA ARG A 8 -18.16 -7.47 13.52
C ARG A 8 -18.96 -6.25 13.95
N GLN A 9 -18.26 -5.12 14.02
CA GLN A 9 -18.89 -3.83 14.30
C GLN A 9 -20.00 -3.60 13.29
N LYS A 10 -21.14 -3.16 13.82
CA LYS A 10 -22.33 -2.75 13.10
C LYS A 10 -23.04 -1.72 13.95
N HIS A 11 -23.98 -0.96 13.38
CA HIS A 11 -24.73 0.05 14.13
C HIS A 11 -23.82 1.02 14.90
N PHE A 12 -23.11 1.85 14.16
CA PHE A 12 -22.23 2.85 14.74
C PHE A 12 -22.30 4.15 13.96
N PHE A 13 -22.01 5.23 14.68
CA PHE A 13 -21.87 6.55 14.11
C PHE A 13 -20.40 6.95 14.17
N LEU A 14 -19.85 7.37 13.05
CA LEU A 14 -18.51 7.95 12.93
C LEU A 14 -18.66 9.43 12.59
N GLU A 15 -17.96 10.30 13.31
CA GLU A 15 -17.84 11.71 12.94
C GLU A 15 -16.40 12.20 13.05
N GLY A 16 -16.00 13.05 12.11
CA GLY A 16 -14.85 13.92 12.26
C GLY A 16 -15.32 15.33 12.58
N ARG A 17 -14.78 15.96 13.62
CA ARG A 17 -15.06 17.38 13.94
C ARG A 17 -13.84 18.26 13.74
N GLY A 18 -14.03 19.35 13.03
CA GLY A 18 -13.05 20.40 12.82
C GLY A 18 -13.15 21.54 13.85
N LEU A 19 -13.00 22.79 13.38
CA LEU A 19 -13.07 24.03 14.18
C LEU A 19 -14.49 24.32 14.72
N GLY A 20 -15.01 23.43 15.56
CA GLY A 20 -16.32 23.56 16.22
C GLY A 20 -17.51 23.06 15.39
N SER A 21 -17.29 22.49 14.21
CA SER A 21 -18.32 21.89 13.36
C SER A 21 -17.98 20.45 12.98
N THR A 22 -19.00 19.66 12.66
CA THR A 22 -18.82 18.35 12.03
C THR A 22 -18.29 18.54 10.61
N SER A 23 -17.13 17.97 10.34
CA SER A 23 -16.45 17.95 9.05
C SER A 23 -17.02 16.88 8.13
N PHE A 24 -17.14 15.67 8.68
CA PHE A 24 -17.77 14.54 8.02
C PHE A 24 -18.49 13.68 9.04
N SER A 25 -19.47 12.92 8.58
CA SER A 25 -20.16 11.93 9.39
C SER A 25 -20.56 10.72 8.54
N TYR A 26 -20.59 9.56 9.17
CA TYR A 26 -21.05 8.31 8.60
C TYR A 26 -21.90 7.59 9.63
N ASP A 27 -23.09 7.17 9.21
CA ASP A 27 -24.06 6.46 10.04
C ASP A 27 -24.25 5.06 9.46
N ASP A 28 -23.71 4.05 10.14
CA ASP A 28 -23.94 2.65 9.82
C ASP A 28 -25.24 2.21 10.47
N THR A 29 -26.28 1.99 9.67
CA THR A 29 -27.55 1.43 10.15
C THR A 29 -27.69 -0.06 9.82
N SER A 30 -26.63 -0.71 9.34
CA SER A 30 -26.67 -2.10 8.88
C SER A 30 -26.80 -3.09 10.05
N ASP A 31 -27.65 -4.10 9.89
CA ASP A 31 -27.75 -5.24 10.82
C ASP A 31 -26.59 -6.23 10.67
N THR A 32 -25.79 -6.08 9.61
CA THR A 32 -24.63 -6.91 9.26
C THR A 32 -23.34 -6.09 9.19
N GLY A 33 -22.28 -6.55 9.85
CA GLY A 33 -20.99 -5.86 9.85
C GLY A 33 -20.12 -6.16 8.63
N GLU A 34 -19.58 -5.11 8.01
CA GLU A 34 -18.69 -5.19 6.83
C GLU A 34 -17.23 -5.47 7.22
N PRO A 35 -16.39 -6.01 6.32
CA PRO A 35 -14.97 -6.23 6.60
C PRO A 35 -14.18 -4.92 6.69
N ILE A 36 -14.59 -3.92 5.92
CA ILE A 36 -13.90 -2.64 5.77
C ILE A 36 -14.97 -1.56 5.62
N TYR A 37 -14.84 -0.49 6.42
CA TYR A 37 -15.67 0.71 6.31
C TYR A 37 -14.80 1.86 5.80
N THR A 38 -15.09 2.35 4.60
CA THR A 38 -14.36 3.48 4.00
C THR A 38 -15.22 4.73 4.06
N VAL A 39 -14.73 5.75 4.77
CA VAL A 39 -15.42 7.05 4.88
C VAL A 39 -14.50 8.14 4.34
N LEU A 40 -15.00 8.93 3.41
CA LEU A 40 -14.23 9.95 2.70
C LEU A 40 -14.74 11.35 3.06
N ASP A 41 -13.87 12.21 3.59
CA ASP A 41 -14.13 13.64 3.70
C ASP A 41 -13.68 14.35 2.41
N ILE A 42 -14.60 14.50 1.46
CA ILE A 42 -14.34 15.22 0.20
C ILE A 42 -14.09 16.71 0.41
N SER A 43 -14.50 17.26 1.56
CA SER A 43 -14.36 18.69 1.85
C SER A 43 -12.94 19.04 2.30
N LYS A 44 -12.11 18.02 2.61
CA LYS A 44 -10.71 18.17 3.07
C LYS A 44 -10.57 19.19 4.20
N THR A 45 -11.53 19.18 5.13
CA THR A 45 -11.54 20.17 6.21
C THR A 45 -10.56 19.76 7.30
N ILE A 46 -10.02 20.72 8.05
CA ILE A 46 -9.18 20.42 9.21
C ILE A 46 -10.02 19.67 10.23
N VAL A 47 -9.64 18.44 10.54
CA VAL A 47 -10.28 17.60 11.55
C VAL A 47 -9.43 17.59 12.82
N SER A 48 -10.04 17.96 13.94
CA SER A 48 -9.40 18.02 15.25
C SER A 48 -9.56 16.72 16.05
N ASN A 49 -10.70 16.05 15.89
CA ASN A 49 -10.99 14.76 16.51
C ASN A 49 -11.86 13.90 15.59
N VAL A 50 -11.68 12.59 15.71
CA VAL A 50 -12.53 11.57 15.09
C VAL A 50 -13.14 10.75 16.21
N THR A 51 -14.47 10.59 16.19
CA THR A 51 -15.23 9.89 17.22
C THR A 51 -16.01 8.76 16.58
N ILE A 52 -15.89 7.55 17.14
CA ILE A 52 -16.71 6.38 16.77
C ILE A 52 -17.61 6.05 17.96
N ILE A 53 -18.91 5.98 17.71
CA ILE A 53 -19.94 5.82 18.72
C ILE A 53 -20.76 4.58 18.37
N ALA A 54 -20.74 3.55 19.22
CA ALA A 54 -21.69 2.45 19.10
C ALA A 54 -23.11 2.97 19.36
N THR A 55 -24.02 2.73 18.43
CA THR A 55 -25.41 3.19 18.54
C THR A 55 -26.34 2.07 19.03
N PHE A 56 -25.99 0.81 18.76
CA PHE A 56 -26.71 -0.38 19.20
C PHE A 56 -26.32 -0.84 20.61
N ASP A 57 -27.33 -1.31 21.35
CA ASP A 57 -27.20 -1.92 22.68
C ASP A 57 -27.71 -3.36 22.59
N ASP A 58 -26.87 -4.32 22.93
CA ASP A 58 -27.20 -5.74 22.90
C ASP A 58 -27.82 -6.26 24.21
N GLY A 59 -28.05 -5.36 25.19
CA GLY A 59 -28.53 -5.68 26.53
C GLY A 59 -27.41 -5.93 27.55
N ALA A 60 -26.17 -6.12 27.11
CA ALA A 60 -24.96 -6.10 27.95
C ALA A 60 -24.28 -4.72 27.96
N GLY A 61 -24.63 -3.85 27.01
CA GLY A 61 -24.20 -2.46 26.92
C GLY A 61 -23.77 -2.09 25.50
N LYS A 62 -23.28 -0.86 25.34
CA LYS A 62 -22.73 -0.37 24.06
C LYS A 62 -21.22 -0.46 24.06
N TYR A 63 -20.65 -1.13 23.08
CA TYR A 63 -19.21 -1.23 22.90
C TYR A 63 -18.83 -1.08 21.43
N VAL A 64 -17.63 -0.54 21.21
CA VAL A 64 -17.02 -0.39 19.89
C VAL A 64 -15.90 -1.43 19.77
N THR A 65 -15.95 -2.24 18.72
CA THR A 65 -14.97 -3.31 18.46
C THR A 65 -14.22 -3.01 17.17
N LEU A 66 -12.92 -2.75 17.26
CA LEU A 66 -12.08 -2.38 16.12
C LEU A 66 -10.83 -3.26 16.10
N CYS A 67 -10.48 -3.79 14.93
CA CYS A 67 -9.21 -4.49 14.74
C CYS A 67 -8.08 -3.52 14.35
N GLU A 68 -8.38 -2.59 13.45
CA GLU A 68 -7.44 -1.63 12.89
C GLU A 68 -8.22 -0.37 12.47
N VAL A 69 -7.61 0.80 12.65
CA VAL A 69 -8.17 2.08 12.20
C VAL A 69 -7.06 2.85 11.50
N GLU A 70 -7.26 3.10 10.21
CA GLU A 70 -6.36 3.91 9.40
C GLU A 70 -7.05 5.24 9.09
N ILE A 71 -6.41 6.35 9.47
CA ILE A 71 -6.90 7.70 9.17
C ILE A 71 -5.85 8.38 8.31
N TYR A 72 -6.16 8.55 7.03
CA TYR A 72 -5.29 9.21 6.07
C TYR A 72 -5.63 10.69 6.01
N GLY A 73 -4.65 11.55 6.30
CA GLY A 73 -4.84 12.99 6.35
C GLY A 73 -5.05 13.63 4.99
N GLU A 74 -4.53 13.04 3.90
CA GLU A 74 -4.46 13.77 2.63
C GLU A 74 -4.87 12.96 1.40
N CYS A 75 -4.45 11.70 1.21
CA CYS A 75 -4.77 10.95 -0.01
C CYS A 75 -4.87 9.42 0.21
N PRO A 76 -5.73 8.70 -0.54
CA PRO A 76 -5.74 7.24 -0.55
C PRO A 76 -4.38 6.61 -0.93
N PRO A 77 -4.12 5.35 -0.55
CA PRO A 77 -2.92 4.63 -0.98
C PRO A 77 -2.71 4.73 -2.51
N GLY A 78 -1.50 5.12 -2.89
CA GLY A 78 -1.11 5.32 -4.28
C GLY A 78 -1.48 6.68 -4.89
N THR A 79 -1.86 7.64 -4.06
CA THR A 79 -2.01 9.05 -4.43
C THR A 79 -1.28 9.98 -3.46
N CYS A 80 -0.85 11.15 -3.92
CA CYS A 80 -0.03 12.12 -3.17
C CYS A 80 -0.38 13.57 -3.49
N ASN A 81 0.22 14.51 -2.75
CA ASN A 81 0.06 15.96 -2.82
C ASN A 81 -1.37 16.48 -2.57
N SER A 82 -1.54 17.80 -2.55
CA SER A 82 -2.83 18.46 -2.26
C SER A 82 -3.96 18.07 -3.23
N ASP A 83 -3.63 17.61 -4.44
CA ASP A 83 -4.59 17.22 -5.49
C ASP A 83 -4.85 15.70 -5.54
N CYS A 84 -4.20 14.88 -4.71
CA CYS A 84 -4.25 13.41 -4.78
C CYS A 84 -3.96 12.84 -6.17
N ARG A 85 -2.85 13.29 -6.76
CA ARG A 85 -2.37 12.73 -8.03
C ARG A 85 -1.83 11.33 -7.79
N THR A 86 -2.00 10.46 -8.78
CA THR A 86 -1.42 9.12 -8.77
C THR A 86 0.09 9.20 -8.52
N CYS A 87 0.57 8.40 -7.57
CA CYS A 87 2.00 8.24 -7.35
C CYS A 87 2.71 7.85 -8.66
N PRO A 88 3.99 8.22 -8.83
CA PRO A 88 4.80 7.69 -9.91
C PRO A 88 4.72 6.16 -9.96
N HIS A 89 4.56 5.58 -11.16
CA HIS A 89 4.45 4.13 -11.34
C HIS A 89 5.61 3.36 -10.69
N ILE A 90 6.77 4.00 -10.56
CA ILE A 90 7.96 3.41 -9.92
C ILE A 90 7.77 3.18 -8.41
N CYS A 91 6.99 3.98 -7.70
CA CYS A 91 6.72 3.81 -6.27
C CYS A 91 5.22 3.84 -6.00
N GLN A 92 4.45 3.18 -6.87
CA GLN A 92 2.99 3.27 -7.02
C GLN A 92 2.20 3.42 -5.72
N ASN A 93 2.54 2.71 -4.64
CA ASN A 93 1.88 2.84 -3.32
C ASN A 93 2.80 3.37 -2.21
N ASN A 94 4.05 3.69 -2.52
CA ASN A 94 5.12 4.06 -1.58
C ASN A 94 5.73 5.43 -1.92
N CYS A 95 4.97 6.31 -2.58
CA CYS A 95 5.40 7.68 -2.78
C CYS A 95 5.14 8.51 -1.52
N HIS A 96 6.02 9.46 -1.25
CA HIS A 96 5.91 10.36 -0.11
C HIS A 96 4.61 11.18 -0.23
N LEU A 97 3.85 11.25 0.85
CA LEU A 97 2.47 11.76 0.82
C LEU A 97 2.39 13.21 0.36
N ASP A 98 3.35 14.04 0.75
CA ASP A 98 3.29 15.49 0.56
C ASP A 98 3.65 15.94 -0.86
N ASP A 99 4.66 15.30 -1.46
CA ASP A 99 5.27 15.75 -2.72
C ASP A 99 5.31 14.66 -3.80
N GLY A 100 4.91 13.43 -3.49
CA GLY A 100 4.92 12.29 -4.40
C GLY A 100 6.31 11.73 -4.68
N SER A 101 7.32 12.12 -3.90
CA SER A 101 8.70 11.68 -4.10
C SER A 101 8.89 10.21 -3.70
N CYS A 102 9.70 9.46 -4.44
CA CYS A 102 9.97 8.05 -4.17
C CYS A 102 11.21 7.89 -3.27
N ASN A 103 11.18 8.51 -2.08
CA ASN A 103 12.38 8.65 -1.24
C ASN A 103 12.90 7.35 -0.62
N GLU A 104 12.12 6.27 -0.67
CA GLU A 104 12.47 4.98 -0.06
C GLU A 104 12.70 3.86 -1.09
N VAL A 105 12.43 4.10 -2.37
CA VAL A 105 12.37 3.06 -3.40
C VAL A 105 13.21 3.44 -4.61
N CYS A 106 14.27 2.69 -4.86
CA CYS A 106 15.13 2.82 -6.03
C CYS A 106 15.14 1.51 -6.84
N PHE A 107 14.80 1.55 -8.13
CA PHE A 107 14.92 0.37 -9.00
C PHE A 107 16.32 0.33 -9.63
N GLY A 108 17.06 -0.74 -9.38
CA GLY A 108 18.40 -0.88 -9.92
C GLY A 108 19.47 -0.04 -9.21
N SER A 109 19.13 0.60 -8.10
CA SER A 109 20.06 1.29 -7.19
C SER A 109 19.67 1.08 -5.71
N MET A 110 20.58 1.37 -4.78
CA MET A 110 20.45 1.03 -3.35
C MET A 110 20.55 2.20 -2.37
N ASP A 111 20.67 3.43 -2.86
CA ASP A 111 20.86 4.65 -2.06
C ASP A 111 19.65 5.59 -2.13
N PRO A 112 18.47 5.21 -1.63
CA PRO A 112 17.39 6.18 -1.43
C PRO A 112 17.85 7.32 -0.50
N PRO A 113 17.40 8.56 -0.73
CA PRO A 113 16.47 8.98 -1.79
C PRO A 113 17.15 9.30 -3.15
N ASP A 114 18.48 9.29 -3.21
CA ASP A 114 19.24 9.78 -4.37
C ASP A 114 19.18 8.82 -5.58
N CYS A 115 19.06 7.52 -5.34
CA CYS A 115 19.00 6.46 -6.36
C CYS A 115 20.15 6.48 -7.38
N ARG A 116 21.37 6.87 -6.97
CA ARG A 116 22.56 7.01 -7.85
C ARG A 116 23.48 5.80 -7.82
N THR A 117 23.46 5.04 -6.73
CA THR A 117 24.34 3.90 -6.49
C THR A 117 23.70 2.65 -7.07
N ALA A 118 24.09 2.32 -8.31
CA ALA A 118 23.58 1.15 -9.02
C ALA A 118 23.77 -0.16 -8.23
N CYS A 119 22.89 -1.14 -8.47
CA CYS A 119 22.94 -2.40 -7.77
C CYS A 119 24.27 -3.14 -7.94
N PRO A 120 24.79 -3.76 -6.86
CA PRO A 120 25.93 -4.66 -6.94
C PRO A 120 25.76 -5.74 -8.02
N ALA A 121 26.88 -6.25 -8.53
CA ALA A 121 26.87 -7.41 -9.43
C ALA A 121 26.06 -8.57 -8.82
N GLY A 122 25.19 -9.19 -9.61
CA GLY A 122 24.31 -10.27 -9.14
C GLY A 122 23.04 -9.84 -8.42
N GLN A 123 22.77 -8.53 -8.25
CA GLN A 123 21.54 -8.02 -7.64
C GLN A 123 20.75 -7.12 -8.60
N TRP A 124 19.44 -7.06 -8.38
CA TRP A 124 18.49 -6.27 -9.16
C TRP A 124 17.24 -5.89 -8.35
N GLY A 125 16.36 -5.10 -8.97
CA GLY A 125 15.04 -4.75 -8.42
C GLY A 125 15.09 -3.60 -7.43
N VAL A 126 14.06 -3.51 -6.59
CA VAL A 126 13.92 -2.46 -5.57
C VAL A 126 15.02 -2.59 -4.54
N ASN A 127 15.78 -1.52 -4.34
CA ASN A 127 16.87 -1.41 -3.37
C ASN A 127 17.84 -2.61 -3.42
N CYS A 128 17.99 -3.21 -4.61
CA CYS A 128 18.86 -4.36 -4.87
C CYS A 128 18.54 -5.61 -4.03
N THR A 129 17.28 -5.76 -3.61
CA THR A 129 16.84 -6.86 -2.75
C THR A 129 16.71 -8.19 -3.49
N ASN A 130 16.63 -8.18 -4.82
CA ASN A 130 16.54 -9.41 -5.61
C ASN A 130 17.92 -9.85 -6.09
N ILE A 131 18.10 -11.18 -6.20
CA ILE A 131 19.32 -11.80 -6.73
C ILE A 131 19.05 -12.25 -8.17
N CYS A 132 20.03 -12.07 -9.06
CA CYS A 132 19.98 -12.57 -10.42
C CYS A 132 19.82 -14.09 -10.44
N SER A 133 19.07 -14.62 -11.41
CA SER A 133 18.89 -16.06 -11.57
C SER A 133 20.24 -16.78 -11.71
N VAL A 134 20.36 -17.95 -11.08
CA VAL A 134 21.51 -18.87 -11.28
C VAL A 134 21.60 -19.36 -12.72
N ASN A 135 20.51 -19.27 -13.49
CA ASN A 135 20.48 -19.62 -14.90
C ASN A 135 21.07 -18.52 -15.78
N CYS A 136 21.28 -17.30 -15.26
CA CYS A 136 21.97 -16.26 -15.99
C CYS A 136 23.47 -16.55 -16.03
N TYR A 137 24.08 -16.42 -17.21
CA TYR A 137 25.51 -16.62 -17.38
C TYR A 137 26.30 -15.66 -16.49
N GLY A 138 27.10 -16.24 -15.59
CA GLY A 138 27.86 -15.48 -14.59
C GLY A 138 26.98 -14.76 -13.56
N GLN A 139 25.74 -15.22 -13.36
CA GLN A 139 24.74 -14.61 -12.47
C GLN A 139 24.56 -13.11 -12.73
N SER A 140 24.64 -12.72 -14.01
CA SER A 140 24.53 -11.34 -14.48
C SER A 140 23.13 -11.09 -15.02
N CYS A 141 22.51 -9.99 -14.59
CA CYS A 141 21.18 -9.61 -15.03
C CYS A 141 21.01 -8.10 -14.99
N ASP A 142 20.04 -7.62 -15.77
CA ASP A 142 19.62 -6.23 -15.79
C ASP A 142 19.19 -5.77 -14.38
N LYS A 143 19.72 -4.61 -13.96
CA LYS A 143 19.58 -4.13 -12.58
C LYS A 143 18.15 -3.77 -12.22
N ILE A 144 17.29 -3.50 -13.19
CA ILE A 144 15.90 -3.07 -12.97
C ILE A 144 14.96 -4.29 -13.07
N THR A 145 15.11 -5.07 -14.13
CA THR A 145 14.15 -6.12 -14.53
C THR A 145 14.54 -7.53 -14.10
N GLY A 146 15.81 -7.77 -13.76
CA GLY A 146 16.30 -9.09 -13.38
C GLY A 146 16.49 -10.07 -14.53
N VAL A 147 16.22 -9.62 -15.76
CA VAL A 147 16.38 -10.40 -16.98
C VAL A 147 17.86 -10.61 -17.26
N CYS A 148 18.25 -11.82 -17.68
CA CYS A 148 19.65 -12.12 -17.95
C CYS A 148 20.17 -11.20 -19.07
N ASP A 149 21.23 -10.45 -18.79
CA ASP A 149 21.77 -9.40 -19.67
C ASP A 149 22.85 -9.93 -20.63
N LYS A 150 23.25 -11.19 -20.46
CA LYS A 150 24.25 -11.88 -21.28
C LYS A 150 23.62 -13.07 -22.01
N ALA A 151 23.74 -14.26 -21.43
CA ALA A 151 23.27 -15.51 -21.99
C ALA A 151 22.66 -16.38 -20.89
N CYS A 152 21.98 -17.45 -21.29
CA CYS A 152 21.51 -18.46 -20.37
C CYS A 152 22.54 -19.57 -20.20
N GLN A 153 22.75 -20.02 -18.97
CA GLN A 153 23.60 -21.15 -18.63
C GLN A 153 22.79 -22.45 -18.70
N GLY A 154 22.84 -23.14 -19.86
CA GLY A 154 22.18 -24.44 -20.05
C GLY A 154 20.69 -24.36 -20.41
N PHE A 155 20.21 -23.19 -20.84
CA PHE A 155 18.83 -22.98 -21.29
C PHE A 155 18.81 -22.42 -22.72
N SER A 156 17.76 -22.72 -23.46
CA SER A 156 17.62 -22.41 -24.89
C SER A 156 16.68 -21.26 -25.21
N ASP A 157 16.10 -20.62 -24.20
CA ASP A 157 15.11 -19.54 -24.30
C ASP A 157 15.61 -18.21 -23.69
N PRO A 158 16.73 -17.64 -24.16
CA PRO A 158 17.10 -16.30 -23.75
C PRO A 158 16.03 -15.28 -24.17
N PRO A 159 15.76 -14.24 -23.36
CA PRO A 159 16.51 -13.89 -22.13
C PRO A 159 15.89 -14.43 -20.82
N SER A 160 14.82 -15.23 -20.91
CA SER A 160 14.06 -15.75 -19.76
C SER A 160 14.76 -16.92 -19.05
N CYS A 161 15.51 -17.74 -19.79
CA CYS A 161 16.31 -18.85 -19.25
C CYS A 161 15.50 -19.84 -18.39
N THR A 162 14.34 -20.26 -18.90
CA THR A 162 13.39 -21.16 -18.23
C THR A 162 13.28 -22.54 -18.88
N MET A 163 13.65 -22.68 -20.17
CA MET A 163 13.63 -23.93 -20.93
C MET A 163 15.01 -24.59 -21.01
N GLY A 164 15.26 -25.55 -20.12
CA GLY A 164 16.51 -26.31 -20.08
C GLY A 164 16.78 -27.04 -21.39
N MET A 165 18.05 -27.16 -21.75
CA MET A 165 18.48 -28.04 -22.84
C MET A 165 18.45 -29.48 -22.35
N LEU A 166 17.60 -30.31 -22.96
CA LEU A 166 17.50 -31.77 -22.73
C LEU A 166 18.82 -32.49 -23.06
#